data_AF-A0A837GED6-F1
#
_entry.id   AF-A0A837GED6-F1
#
_cell.length_a   1.000
_cell.length_b   1.000
_cell.length_c   1.000
_cell.angle_alpha   90.00
_cell.angle_beta   90.00
_cell.angle_gamma   90.00
#
_symmetry.space_group_name_H-M   'P 1'
#
loop_
_entity.id
_entity.type
_entity.pdbx_description
1 polymer ?
#
loop_
_entity_poly.entity_id
_entity_poly.type
_entity_poly.pdbx_seq_one_letter_code
_entity_poly.pdbx_strand_id
1 'polypeptide(L)'
;MNQAEVLLPLFWRESHEELRELKNIDETVQACDRYEAWLDKKRQLILCDIQDTHWIKSCTGGYITEVVFHADGTLEEYRLFDRFPTQGHWQLHDGTLHVEIYKADNCYTFAVVGCQAINIHSAIEYKNGELHSYLKLAQVKPN
;
A
#
# COMPACT_ATOMS: atom_id res chain seq x y z
N MET A 1 5.02 -4.12 10.75
CA MET A 1 5.72 -4.80 9.65
C MET A 1 7.09 -4.17 9.51
N ASN A 2 8.14 -4.98 9.41
CA ASN A 2 9.49 -4.50 9.07
C ASN A 2 9.60 -4.22 7.56
N GLN A 3 10.68 -3.57 7.13
CA GLN A 3 10.83 -3.14 5.73
C GLN A 3 10.87 -4.33 4.74
N ALA A 4 11.51 -5.45 5.11
CA ALA A 4 11.60 -6.63 4.26
C ALA A 4 10.24 -7.32 4.05
N GLU A 5 9.40 -7.36 5.08
CA GLU A 5 8.03 -7.89 5.04
C GLU A 5 7.14 -7.15 4.04
N VAL A 6 7.43 -5.87 3.80
CA VAL A 6 6.72 -5.04 2.81
C VAL A 6 7.31 -5.21 1.42
N LEU A 7 8.64 -5.09 1.29
CA LEU A 7 9.29 -4.95 0.00
C LEU A 7 9.35 -6.25 -0.79
N LEU A 8 9.61 -7.40 -0.14
CA LEU A 8 9.79 -8.66 -0.85
C LEU A 8 8.52 -9.15 -1.56
N PRO A 9 7.35 -9.25 -0.88
CA PRO A 9 6.10 -9.66 -1.54
C PRO A 9 5.70 -8.70 -2.67
N LEU A 10 5.96 -7.40 -2.48
CA LEU A 10 5.69 -6.39 -3.48
C LEU A 10 6.60 -6.53 -4.71
N PHE A 11 7.90 -6.69 -4.50
CA PHE A 11 8.86 -6.95 -5.58
C PHE A 11 8.48 -8.20 -6.37
N TRP A 12 8.13 -9.29 -5.67
CA TRP A 12 7.72 -10.55 -6.31
C TRP A 12 6.53 -10.32 -7.23
N ARG A 13 5.49 -9.65 -6.73
CA ARG A 13 4.28 -9.34 -7.49
C ARG A 13 4.54 -8.45 -8.70
N GLU A 14 5.43 -7.48 -8.58
CA GLU A 14 5.77 -6.58 -9.69
C GLU A 14 6.71 -7.22 -10.72
N SER A 15 7.38 -8.33 -10.38
CA SER A 15 8.32 -9.04 -11.26
C SER A 15 7.74 -10.30 -11.91
N HIS A 16 6.77 -10.96 -11.29
CA HIS A 16 6.22 -12.26 -11.73
C HIS A 16 4.71 -12.25 -11.94
N GLU A 17 4.06 -11.12 -11.69
CA GLU A 17 2.60 -10.94 -11.77
C GLU A 17 1.75 -11.80 -10.82
N GLU A 18 2.38 -12.51 -9.88
CA GLU A 18 1.76 -13.40 -8.90
C GLU A 18 1.87 -12.83 -7.48
N LEU A 19 0.83 -13.00 -6.65
CA LEU A 19 0.92 -12.73 -5.22
C LEU A 19 1.53 -13.92 -4.49
N ARG A 20 2.53 -13.67 -3.65
CA ARG A 20 3.20 -14.71 -2.87
C ARG A 20 3.47 -14.27 -1.44
N GLU A 21 3.19 -15.16 -0.50
CA GLU A 21 3.48 -14.98 0.92
C GLU A 21 4.99 -14.87 1.16
N LEU A 22 5.41 -14.00 2.08
CA LEU A 22 6.83 -13.77 2.39
C LEU A 22 7.59 -15.07 2.68
N LYS A 23 7.00 -15.96 3.50
CA LYS A 23 7.59 -17.25 3.89
C LYS A 23 7.89 -18.18 2.69
N ASN A 24 7.31 -17.90 1.52
CA ASN A 24 7.49 -18.67 0.30
C ASN A 24 8.41 -17.96 -0.71
N ILE A 25 8.98 -16.81 -0.35
CA ILE A 25 9.95 -16.06 -1.16
C ILE A 25 11.34 -16.38 -0.62
N ASP A 26 12.23 -16.80 -1.51
CA ASP A 26 13.62 -17.09 -1.17
C ASP A 26 14.35 -15.81 -0.73
N GLU A 27 15.05 -15.85 0.39
CA GLU A 27 15.79 -14.71 0.95
C GLU A 27 16.87 -14.20 -0.01
N THR A 28 17.40 -15.08 -0.87
CA THR A 28 18.42 -14.73 -1.88
C THR A 28 17.92 -13.72 -2.92
N VAL A 29 16.60 -13.56 -3.05
CA VAL A 29 15.99 -12.55 -3.93
C VAL A 29 16.48 -11.14 -3.60
N GLN A 30 16.72 -10.82 -2.33
CA GLN A 30 17.20 -9.49 -1.93
C GLN A 30 18.60 -9.17 -2.47
N ALA A 31 19.42 -10.19 -2.73
CA ALA A 31 20.80 -10.04 -3.18
C ALA A 31 20.96 -9.96 -4.71
N CYS A 32 19.85 -9.96 -5.47
CA CYS A 32 19.93 -9.93 -6.93
C CYS A 32 19.83 -8.51 -7.49
N ASP A 33 20.57 -8.24 -8.57
CA ASP A 33 20.60 -6.94 -9.27
C ASP A 33 19.20 -6.44 -9.68
N ARG A 34 18.27 -7.37 -9.94
CA ARG A 34 16.89 -7.01 -10.30
C ARG A 34 16.14 -6.39 -9.12
N TYR A 35 16.39 -6.85 -7.91
CA TYR A 35 15.79 -6.28 -6.70
C TYR A 35 16.35 -4.89 -6.41
N GLU A 36 17.66 -4.71 -6.52
CA GLU A 36 18.32 -3.39 -6.40
C GLU A 36 17.78 -2.40 -7.44
N ALA A 37 17.77 -2.77 -8.71
CA ALA A 37 17.23 -1.93 -9.79
C ALA A 37 15.72 -1.64 -9.65
N TRP A 38 14.99 -2.47 -8.91
CA TRP A 38 13.59 -2.23 -8.57
C TRP A 38 13.46 -1.27 -7.39
N LEU A 39 14.33 -1.38 -6.37
CA LEU A 39 14.40 -0.45 -5.23
C LEU A 39 14.72 0.97 -5.69
N ASP A 40 15.59 1.15 -6.67
CA ASP A 40 15.94 2.46 -7.25
C ASP A 40 14.74 3.18 -7.90
N LYS A 41 13.64 2.47 -8.14
CA LYS A 41 12.39 3.05 -8.67
C LYS A 41 11.43 3.47 -7.55
N LYS A 42 11.75 3.13 -6.30
CA LYS A 42 10.95 3.44 -5.12
C LYS A 42 11.45 4.72 -4.47
N ARG A 43 10.53 5.39 -3.77
CA ARG A 43 10.87 6.56 -2.95
C ARG A 43 10.29 6.39 -1.56
N GLN A 44 10.91 7.06 -0.60
CA GLN A 44 10.29 7.24 0.69
C GLN A 44 9.14 8.24 0.58
N LEU A 45 8.03 7.91 1.23
CA LEU A 45 6.94 8.84 1.50
C LEU A 45 7.31 9.69 2.72
N ILE A 46 6.92 10.96 2.70
CA ILE A 46 7.07 11.89 3.83
C ILE A 46 5.69 12.32 4.33
N LEU A 47 5.61 12.89 5.53
CA LEU A 47 4.32 13.31 6.12
C LEU A 47 3.54 14.27 5.21
N CYS A 48 4.23 15.19 4.53
CA CYS A 48 3.61 16.10 3.57
C CYS A 48 2.97 15.42 2.35
N ASP A 49 3.35 14.18 2.02
CA ASP A 49 2.68 13.41 0.97
C ASP A 49 1.29 12.89 1.44
N ILE A 50 1.04 12.82 2.75
CA ILE A 50 -0.01 11.98 3.34
C ILE A 50 -1.01 12.80 4.15
N GLN A 51 -0.54 13.62 5.08
CA GLN A 51 -1.41 14.31 6.03
C GLN A 51 -2.38 15.26 5.33
N ASP A 52 -3.64 15.18 5.74
CA ASP A 52 -4.76 15.99 5.23
C ASP A 52 -4.91 15.91 3.71
N THR A 53 -4.72 14.71 3.16
CA THR A 53 -4.79 14.47 1.72
C THR A 53 -5.75 13.35 1.34
N HIS A 54 -6.23 13.42 0.10
CA HIS A 54 -7.14 12.45 -0.50
C HIS A 54 -6.37 11.57 -1.49
N TRP A 55 -6.67 10.28 -1.48
CA TRP A 55 -6.03 9.28 -2.33
C TRP A 55 -7.08 8.41 -2.99
N ILE A 56 -6.83 7.97 -4.22
CA ILE A 56 -7.60 6.88 -4.84
C ILE A 56 -6.84 5.59 -4.60
N LYS A 57 -7.53 4.56 -4.12
CA LYS A 57 -7.03 3.19 -3.97
C LYS A 57 -7.79 2.28 -4.93
N SER A 58 -7.08 1.40 -5.62
CA SER A 58 -7.66 0.33 -6.42
C SER A 58 -6.93 -0.98 -6.17
N CYS A 59 -7.64 -2.10 -6.32
CA CYS A 59 -7.12 -3.44 -6.10
C CYS A 59 -7.31 -4.33 -7.33
N THR A 60 -6.65 -5.49 -7.38
CA THR A 60 -6.81 -6.45 -8.49
C THR A 60 -8.23 -7.00 -8.62
N GLY A 61 -9.06 -6.89 -7.58
CA GLY A 61 -10.49 -7.21 -7.64
C GLY A 61 -11.36 -6.13 -8.28
N GLY A 62 -10.80 -4.98 -8.68
CA GLY A 62 -11.51 -3.90 -9.36
C GLY A 62 -12.30 -2.95 -8.46
N TYR A 63 -12.21 -3.10 -7.14
CA TYR A 63 -12.77 -2.13 -6.20
C TYR A 63 -11.94 -0.84 -6.22
N ILE A 64 -12.62 0.30 -6.32
CA ILE A 64 -12.02 1.63 -6.29
C ILE A 64 -12.61 2.42 -5.13
N THR A 65 -11.74 2.92 -4.28
CA THR A 65 -12.10 3.72 -3.10
C THR A 65 -11.33 5.04 -3.08
N GLU A 66 -11.94 6.03 -2.45
CA GLU A 66 -11.25 7.22 -1.95
C GLU A 66 -10.80 6.95 -0.52
N VAL A 67 -9.58 7.32 -0.18
CA VAL A 67 -9.03 7.28 1.18
C VAL A 67 -8.66 8.70 1.58
N VAL A 68 -9.15 9.14 2.73
CA VAL A 68 -8.85 10.45 3.32
C VAL A 68 -7.97 10.22 4.53
N PHE A 69 -6.73 10.72 4.47
CA PHE A 69 -5.76 10.61 5.57
C PHE A 69 -5.79 11.88 6.40
N HIS A 70 -6.11 11.76 7.69
CA HIS A 70 -6.17 12.89 8.62
C HIS A 70 -4.86 13.04 9.39
N ALA A 71 -4.46 14.27 9.71
CA ALA A 71 -3.21 14.55 10.42
C ALA A 71 -3.07 13.85 11.78
N ASP A 72 -4.17 13.45 12.42
CA ASP A 72 -4.20 12.77 13.72
C ASP A 72 -3.90 11.25 13.63
N GLY A 73 -3.64 10.72 12.43
CA GLY A 73 -3.37 9.31 12.21
C GLY A 73 -4.61 8.46 11.96
N THR A 74 -5.80 9.05 11.92
CA THR A 74 -7.02 8.37 11.48
C THR A 74 -7.19 8.47 9.97
N LEU A 75 -8.02 7.60 9.41
CA LEU A 75 -8.45 7.71 8.01
C LEU A 75 -9.91 7.30 7.85
N GLU A 76 -10.51 7.83 6.78
CA GLU A 76 -11.78 7.35 6.26
C GLU A 76 -11.58 6.80 4.86
N GLU A 77 -12.29 5.73 4.53
CA GLU A 77 -12.33 5.15 3.21
C GLU A 77 -13.76 5.05 2.70
N TYR A 78 -13.99 5.50 1.47
CA TYR A 78 -15.27 5.47 0.80
C TYR A 78 -15.14 4.77 -0.54
N ARG A 79 -16.04 3.83 -0.84
CA ARG A 79 -16.18 3.39 -2.24
C ARG A 79 -16.53 4.57 -3.13
N LEU A 80 -15.91 4.64 -4.30
CA LEU A 80 -15.91 5.86 -5.10
C LEU A 80 -17.31 6.28 -5.57
N PHE A 81 -18.21 5.32 -5.82
CA PHE A 81 -19.55 5.58 -6.35
C PHE A 81 -20.67 5.57 -5.30
N ASP A 82 -20.83 4.46 -4.58
CA ASP A 82 -21.92 4.28 -3.59
C ASP A 82 -21.60 4.93 -2.23
N ARG A 83 -20.37 5.46 -2.07
CA ARG A 83 -19.87 6.13 -0.87
C ARG A 83 -19.98 5.28 0.40
N PHE A 84 -19.99 3.95 0.28
CA PHE A 84 -20.00 3.07 1.44
C PHE A 84 -18.78 3.35 2.34
N PRO A 85 -18.96 3.76 3.61
CA PRO A 85 -17.88 4.21 4.47
C PRO A 85 -17.22 3.06 5.22
N THR A 86 -15.92 3.21 5.46
CA THR A 86 -15.07 2.41 6.35
C THR A 86 -14.05 3.33 7.01
N GLN A 87 -13.47 2.90 8.12
CA GLN A 87 -12.56 3.73 8.92
C GLN A 87 -11.33 2.92 9.33
N GLY A 88 -10.27 3.64 9.70
CA GLY A 88 -9.01 3.01 10.02
C GLY A 88 -7.99 3.97 10.62
N HIS A 89 -6.76 3.50 10.67
CA HIS A 89 -5.61 4.26 11.13
C HIS A 89 -4.45 4.12 10.14
N TRP A 90 -3.58 5.11 10.16
CA TRP A 90 -2.35 5.11 9.38
C TRP A 90 -1.17 5.60 10.20
N GLN A 91 0.02 5.13 9.82
CA GLN A 91 1.28 5.57 10.40
C GLN A 91 2.36 5.58 9.31
N LEU A 92 3.24 6.57 9.34
CA LEU A 92 4.42 6.61 8.49
C LEU A 92 5.61 6.08 9.28
N HIS A 93 6.24 5.01 8.77
CA HIS A 93 7.43 4.41 9.37
C HIS A 93 8.44 4.06 8.28
N ASP A 94 9.69 4.48 8.45
CA ASP A 94 10.80 4.24 7.50
C ASP A 94 10.44 4.53 6.03
N GLY A 95 9.74 5.65 5.80
CA GLY A 95 9.33 6.09 4.47
C GLY A 95 8.20 5.27 3.83
N THR A 96 7.55 4.38 4.58
CA THR A 96 6.45 3.53 4.14
C THR A 96 5.18 3.88 4.91
N LEU A 97 4.07 4.07 4.20
CA LEU A 97 2.77 4.39 4.81
C LEU A 97 2.03 3.10 5.17
N HIS A 98 1.97 2.79 6.46
CA HIS A 98 1.23 1.65 6.99
C HIS A 98 -0.22 2.04 7.24
N VAL A 99 -1.13 1.19 6.81
CA VAL A 99 -2.57 1.44 6.86
C VAL A 99 -3.28 0.21 7.40
N GLU A 100 -4.26 0.45 8.26
CA GLU A 100 -5.20 -0.54 8.77
C GLU A 100 -6.63 -0.03 8.61
N ILE A 101 -7.53 -0.80 8.00
CA ILE A 101 -8.94 -0.44 7.76
C ILE A 101 -9.85 -1.55 8.29
N TYR A 102 -10.88 -1.16 9.03
CA TYR A 102 -11.87 -2.08 9.58
C TYR A 102 -13.18 -2.03 8.78
N LYS A 103 -13.69 -3.22 8.44
CA LYS A 103 -14.94 -3.40 7.70
C LYS A 103 -15.70 -4.62 8.20
N ALA A 104 -16.72 -4.37 9.02
CA ALA A 104 -17.42 -5.40 9.78
C ALA A 104 -16.39 -6.27 10.53
N ASP A 105 -16.40 -7.59 10.34
CA ASP A 105 -15.48 -8.52 11.01
C ASP A 105 -14.12 -8.65 10.31
N ASN A 106 -13.81 -7.80 9.32
CA ASN A 106 -12.56 -7.86 8.58
C ASN A 106 -11.64 -6.69 8.93
N CYS A 107 -10.37 -7.00 9.13
CA CYS A 107 -9.28 -6.05 9.20
C CYS A 107 -8.43 -6.16 7.92
N TYR A 108 -8.22 -5.05 7.24
CA TYR A 108 -7.36 -4.96 6.07
C TYR A 108 -6.11 -4.18 6.42
N THR A 109 -4.93 -4.76 6.20
CA THR A 109 -3.66 -4.10 6.45
C THR A 109 -2.80 -4.06 5.19
N PHE A 110 -2.11 -2.95 4.99
CA PHE A 110 -1.17 -2.80 3.88
C PHE A 110 -0.12 -1.74 4.21
N ALA A 111 0.99 -1.77 3.46
CA ALA A 111 2.07 -0.81 3.58
C ALA A 111 2.40 -0.27 2.18
N VAL A 112 2.21 1.04 1.99
CA VAL A 112 2.34 1.72 0.71
C VAL A 112 3.79 2.11 0.48
N VAL A 113 4.36 1.61 -0.61
CA VAL A 113 5.69 1.93 -1.09
C VAL A 113 5.60 2.99 -2.18
N GLY A 114 6.29 4.12 -1.94
CA GLY A 114 6.32 5.23 -2.87
C GLY A 114 6.96 4.86 -4.20
N CYS A 115 6.44 5.43 -5.29
CA CYS A 115 7.01 5.35 -6.63
C CYS A 115 7.71 6.66 -6.92
N GLN A 116 8.95 6.60 -7.41
CA GLN A 116 9.73 7.80 -7.71
C GLN A 116 9.32 8.48 -9.02
N ALA A 117 8.93 7.69 -10.03
CA ALA A 117 8.72 8.19 -11.38
C ALA A 117 7.37 8.92 -11.57
N ILE A 118 6.32 8.42 -10.91
CA ILE A 118 4.94 8.91 -11.09
C ILE A 118 4.17 8.84 -9.76
N ASN A 119 3.08 9.60 -9.67
CA ASN A 119 2.17 9.65 -8.52
C ASN A 119 1.23 8.42 -8.46
N ILE A 120 1.77 7.22 -8.68
CA ILE A 120 1.07 5.95 -8.56
C ILE A 120 1.95 5.00 -7.75
N HIS A 121 1.53 4.73 -6.54
CA HIS A 121 2.20 3.93 -5.52
C HIS A 121 1.60 2.52 -5.48
N SER A 122 2.29 1.61 -4.78
CA SER A 122 1.89 0.21 -4.73
C SER A 122 1.91 -0.32 -3.30
N ALA A 123 1.08 -1.32 -3.02
CA ALA A 123 1.11 -2.07 -1.77
C ALA A 123 0.64 -3.51 -1.97
N ILE A 124 0.97 -4.38 -1.01
CA ILE A 124 0.30 -5.67 -0.81
C ILE A 124 -0.68 -5.52 0.34
N GLU A 125 -1.92 -5.94 0.12
CA GLU A 125 -2.99 -5.97 1.10
C GLU A 125 -3.15 -7.36 1.68
N TYR A 126 -3.32 -7.39 2.99
CA TYR A 126 -3.67 -8.56 3.77
C TYR A 126 -5.05 -8.34 4.37
N LYS A 127 -5.83 -9.41 4.43
CA LYS A 127 -7.16 -9.45 5.04
C LYS A 127 -7.12 -10.44 6.19
N ASN A 128 -7.36 -9.96 7.41
CA ASN A 128 -7.26 -10.75 8.64
C ASN A 128 -5.90 -11.47 8.79
N GLY A 129 -4.83 -10.83 8.31
CA GLY A 129 -3.47 -11.37 8.33
C GLY A 129 -3.12 -12.32 7.17
N GLU A 130 -4.06 -12.61 6.28
CA GLU A 130 -3.83 -13.46 5.10
C GLU A 130 -3.63 -12.63 3.84
N LEU A 131 -2.71 -13.04 2.96
CA LEU A 131 -2.45 -12.36 1.70
C LEU A 131 -3.72 -12.24 0.85
N HIS A 132 -4.05 -11.01 0.45
CA HIS A 132 -5.35 -10.71 -0.16
C HIS A 132 -5.26 -10.13 -1.56
N SER A 133 -4.56 -9.00 -1.74
CA SER A 133 -4.59 -8.26 -3.00
C SER A 133 -3.32 -7.46 -3.27
N TYR A 134 -3.07 -7.16 -4.55
CA TYR A 134 -2.17 -6.08 -4.96
C TYR A 134 -2.95 -4.78 -5.06
N LEU A 135 -2.36 -3.69 -4.58
CA LEU A 135 -2.97 -2.36 -4.58
C LEU A 135 -2.19 -1.37 -5.45
N LYS A 136 -2.93 -0.48 -6.10
CA LYS A 136 -2.43 0.77 -6.67
C LYS A 136 -3.08 1.94 -5.97
N LEU A 137 -2.29 2.92 -5.55
CA LEU A 137 -2.78 4.12 -4.88
C LEU A 137 -2.20 5.38 -5.53
N ALA A 138 -3.00 6.43 -5.66
CA ALA A 138 -2.56 7.71 -6.20
C ALA A 138 -3.16 8.85 -5.38
N GLN A 139 -2.31 9.79 -4.95
CA GLN A 139 -2.79 11.00 -4.28
C GLN A 139 -3.58 11.87 -5.27
N VAL A 140 -4.77 12.30 -4.88
CA VAL A 140 -5.55 13.31 -5.60
C VAL A 140 -4.84 14.65 -5.41
N LYS A 141 -4.48 15.31 -6.52
CA LYS A 141 -3.89 16.64 -6.47
C LYS A 141 -5.03 17.67 -6.54
N PRO A 142 -5.11 18.63 -5.60
CA PRO A 142 -6.08 19.71 -5.69
C PRO A 142 -5.81 20.55 -6.94
N ASN A 143 -6.89 21.11 -7.49
CA ASN A 143 -6.83 22.07 -8.60
C ASN A 143 -6.34 23.44 -8.14
#